data_AF-A0A6B3HKD4-F1
#
_entry.id   AF-A0A6B3HKD4-F1
#
_cell.length_a   1.000
_cell.length_b   1.000
_cell.length_c   1.000
_cell.angle_alpha   90.00
_cell.angle_beta   90.00
_cell.angle_gamma   90.00
#
_symmetry.space_group_name_H-M   'P 1'
#
loop_
_entity.id
_entity.type
_entity.pdbx_description
1 polymer ?
#
loop_
_entity_poly.entity_id
_entity_poly.type
_entity_poly.pdbx_seq_one_letter_code
_entity_poly.pdbx_strand_id
1 'polypeptide(L)'
;AHAITGWLGADSYELEPHTASFKPDRPGLVVVCTDGLWNYAESAEEMAAAVPPEAHLRPLHGAQVLVGHALDGGGHDNVTVALL
;
A
#
# COMPACT_ATOMS: atom_id res chain seq x y z
N ALA A 1 -7.56 15.46 -2.69
CA ALA A 1 -7.60 14.97 -4.09
C ALA A 1 -6.17 14.84 -4.57
N HIS A 2 -5.71 13.62 -4.83
CA HIS A 2 -4.38 13.36 -5.37
C HIS A 2 -4.53 13.23 -6.88
N ALA A 3 -3.88 14.11 -7.63
CA ALA A 3 -3.86 14.04 -9.08
C ALA A 3 -2.64 13.22 -9.51
N ILE A 4 -2.85 12.23 -10.36
CA ILE A 4 -1.76 11.49 -11.00
C ILE A 4 -1.17 12.37 -12.10
N THR A 5 0.13 12.62 -12.04
CA THR A 5 0.87 13.43 -13.04
C THR A 5 1.79 12.59 -13.91
N GLY A 6 2.00 11.31 -13.60
CA GLY A 6 2.79 10.36 -14.39
C GLY A 6 2.18 8.96 -14.34
N TRP A 7 2.15 8.27 -15.48
CA TRP A 7 1.58 6.93 -15.64
C TRP A 7 2.36 6.15 -16.70
N LEU A 8 2.11 4.84 -16.77
CA LEU A 8 2.62 3.98 -17.82
C LEU A 8 1.52 3.78 -18.87
N GLY A 9 1.81 4.00 -20.15
CA GLY A 9 0.83 3.83 -21.23
C GLY A 9 1.34 4.23 -22.60
N ALA A 10 0.59 3.92 -23.66
CA ALA A 10 0.96 4.30 -25.03
C ALA A 10 0.95 5.83 -25.26
N ASP A 11 0.25 6.56 -24.40
CA ASP A 11 0.11 8.02 -24.40
C ASP A 11 0.95 8.70 -23.31
N SER A 12 1.76 7.94 -22.55
CA SER A 12 2.66 8.53 -21.56
C SER A 12 3.85 9.18 -22.24
N TYR A 13 4.28 10.31 -21.69
CA TYR A 13 5.59 10.89 -22.00
C TYR A 13 6.71 10.03 -21.38
N GLU A 14 7.96 10.31 -21.75
CA GLU A 14 9.11 9.67 -21.12
C GLU A 14 9.19 10.06 -19.64
N LEU A 15 8.93 9.10 -18.76
CA LEU A 15 8.91 9.28 -17.33
C LEU A 15 10.22 8.80 -16.72
N GLU A 16 10.87 9.64 -15.92
CA GLU A 16 11.93 9.22 -15.01
C GLU A 16 11.29 8.67 -13.71
N PRO A 17 11.32 7.35 -13.45
CA PRO A 17 10.69 6.79 -12.27
C PRO A 17 11.43 7.22 -11.00
N HIS A 18 10.67 7.49 -9.93
CA HIS A 18 11.26 7.74 -8.63
C HIS A 18 11.78 6.42 -8.04
N THR A 19 13.11 6.25 -8.03
CA THR A 19 13.76 5.07 -7.45
C THR A 19 14.43 5.42 -6.13
N ALA A 20 14.25 4.57 -5.12
CA ALA A 20 14.97 4.63 -3.85
C ALA A 20 15.42 3.23 -3.44
N SER A 21 16.53 3.14 -2.72
CA SER A 21 17.01 1.91 -2.09
C SER A 21 16.93 2.05 -0.57
N PHE A 22 16.32 1.08 0.09
CA PHE A 22 16.18 1.05 1.54
C PHE A 22 16.73 -0.26 2.09
N LYS A 23 17.58 -0.15 3.12
CA LYS A 23 18.10 -1.30 3.86
C LYS A 23 17.54 -1.24 5.29
N PRO A 24 16.60 -2.14 5.65
CA PRO A 24 16.11 -2.23 7.02
C PRO A 24 17.26 -2.57 7.99
N ASP A 25 17.26 -1.95 9.16
CA ASP A 25 18.18 -2.22 10.25
C ASP A 25 17.67 -3.32 11.21
N ARG A 26 16.42 -3.75 11.03
CA ARG A 26 15.73 -4.78 11.82
C ARG A 26 14.70 -5.54 10.98
N PRO A 27 14.26 -6.73 11.44
CA PRO A 27 13.14 -7.43 10.82
C PRO A 27 11.87 -6.57 10.82
N GLY A 28 11.08 -6.70 9.77
CA GLY A 28 9.83 -5.96 9.59
C GLY A 28 9.07 -6.49 8.38
N LEU A 29 8.01 -5.78 8.02
CA LEU A 29 7.16 -6.10 6.89
C LEU A 29 7.12 -4.90 5.93
N VAL A 30 7.21 -5.16 4.63
CA VAL A 30 6.99 -4.13 3.61
C VAL A 30 5.56 -4.22 3.12
N VAL A 31 4.83 -3.11 3.21
CA VAL A 31 3.49 -2.95 2.63
C VAL A 31 3.61 -2.21 1.31
N VAL A 32 3.14 -2.82 0.23
CA VAL A 32 2.93 -2.15 -1.05
C VAL A 32 1.44 -2.18 -1.36
N CYS A 33 0.85 -1.02 -1.62
CA CYS A 33 -0.58 -0.92 -1.86
C CYS A 33 -0.95 0.12 -2.92
N THR A 34 -2.13 -0.02 -3.49
CA THR A 34 -2.75 1.02 -4.33
C THR A 34 -3.33 2.14 -3.48
N ASP A 35 -3.82 3.18 -4.16
CA ASP A 35 -4.43 4.31 -3.49
C ASP A 35 -5.72 3.97 -2.75
N GLY A 36 -6.40 2.91 -3.18
CA GLY A 36 -7.55 2.32 -2.50
C GLY A 36 -7.30 1.88 -1.05
N LEU A 37 -6.06 1.69 -0.58
CA LEU A 37 -5.76 1.42 0.84
C LEU A 37 -5.38 2.68 1.63
N TRP A 38 -4.33 3.40 1.23
CA TRP A 38 -3.82 4.54 2.02
C TRP A 38 -4.83 5.70 2.16
N ASN A 39 -5.83 5.80 1.28
CA ASN A 39 -6.96 6.73 1.48
C ASN A 39 -7.77 6.43 2.77
N TYR A 40 -7.58 5.25 3.39
CA TYR A 40 -8.17 4.83 4.66
C TYR A 40 -7.12 4.63 5.78
N ALA A 41 -5.85 4.95 5.51
CA ALA A 41 -4.72 4.89 6.44
C ALA A 41 -3.58 5.78 5.89
N GLU A 42 -3.73 7.10 6.01
CA GLU A 42 -2.95 8.09 5.26
C GLU A 42 -1.53 8.27 5.83
N SER A 43 -1.41 8.23 7.15
CA SER A 43 -0.12 8.33 7.83
C SER A 43 0.56 6.96 8.01
N ALA A 44 1.89 6.98 8.16
CA ALA A 44 2.65 5.78 8.47
C ALA A 44 2.21 5.12 9.79
N GLU A 45 1.74 5.91 10.75
CA GLU A 45 1.25 5.42 12.04
C GLU A 45 -0.11 4.73 11.90
N GLU A 46 -1.05 5.31 11.13
CA GLU A 46 -2.33 4.68 10.81
C GLU A 46 -2.14 3.39 10.02
N MET A 47 -1.25 3.41 9.01
CA MET A 47 -0.91 2.21 8.24
C MET A 47 -0.33 1.11 9.15
N ALA A 48 0.61 1.46 10.03
CA ALA A 48 1.17 0.50 10.98
C ALA A 48 0.13 -0.05 11.96
N ALA A 49 -0.84 0.78 12.40
CA ALA A 49 -1.92 0.36 13.28
C ALA A 49 -2.92 -0.58 12.57
N ALA A 50 -3.12 -0.43 11.27
CA ALA A 50 -3.99 -1.29 10.46
C ALA A 50 -3.35 -2.67 10.15
N VAL A 51 -2.02 -2.78 10.18
CA VAL A 51 -1.31 -4.03 9.91
C VAL A 51 -1.46 -5.00 11.10
N PRO A 52 -1.98 -6.22 10.90
CA PRO A 52 -2.06 -7.21 11.98
C PRO A 52 -0.68 -7.58 12.54
N PRO A 53 -0.51 -7.72 13.86
CA PRO A 53 0.78 -8.04 14.47
C PRO A 53 1.46 -9.30 13.91
N GLU A 54 0.66 -10.30 13.55
CA GLU A 54 1.10 -11.59 12.99
C GLU A 54 1.20 -11.61 11.46
N ALA A 55 1.05 -10.47 10.78
CA ALA A 55 1.13 -10.40 9.32
C ALA A 55 2.45 -10.96 8.75
N HIS A 56 3.56 -10.82 9.49
CA HIS A 56 4.86 -11.40 9.13
C HIS A 56 4.87 -12.95 9.12
N LEU A 57 3.99 -13.60 9.89
CA LEU A 57 3.84 -15.06 9.90
C LEU A 57 2.80 -15.54 8.88
N ARG A 58 1.81 -14.69 8.58
CA ARG A 58 0.65 -15.01 7.74
C ARG A 58 0.39 -13.89 6.72
N PRO A 59 1.28 -13.64 5.76
CA PRO A 59 1.23 -12.47 4.89
C PRO A 59 -0.05 -12.40 4.04
N LEU A 60 -0.54 -13.53 3.52
CA LEU A 60 -1.81 -13.54 2.78
C LEU A 60 -3.00 -13.10 3.67
N HIS A 61 -3.03 -13.56 4.92
CA HIS A 61 -4.09 -13.16 5.85
C HIS A 61 -3.98 -11.68 6.21
N GLY A 62 -2.75 -11.18 6.47
CA GLY A 62 -2.52 -9.75 6.71
C GLY A 62 -2.99 -8.89 5.55
N ALA A 63 -2.71 -9.29 4.30
CA ALA A 63 -3.15 -8.57 3.12
C ALA A 63 -4.68 -8.55 3.00
N GLN A 64 -5.35 -9.67 3.31
CA GLN A 64 -6.81 -9.75 3.34
C GLN A 64 -7.43 -8.85 4.42
N VAL A 65 -6.81 -8.74 5.61
CA VAL A 65 -7.26 -7.83 6.66
C VAL A 65 -7.14 -6.38 6.21
N LEU A 66 -6.03 -5.99 5.58
CA LEU A 66 -5.84 -4.62 5.06
C LEU A 66 -6.82 -4.29 3.92
N VAL A 67 -7.10 -5.24 3.03
CA VAL A 67 -8.17 -5.10 2.03
C VAL A 67 -9.52 -4.92 2.73
N GLY A 68 -9.81 -5.72 3.76
CA GLY A 68 -11.02 -5.60 4.58
C GLY A 68 -11.15 -4.22 5.23
N HIS A 69 -10.06 -3.68 5.79
CA HIS A 69 -10.03 -2.33 6.38
C HIS A 69 -10.47 -1.25 5.38
N ALA A 70 -9.99 -1.30 4.14
CA ALA A 70 -10.42 -0.36 3.10
C ALA A 70 -11.90 -0.55 2.70
N LEU A 71 -12.37 -1.80 2.63
CA LEU A 71 -13.76 -2.11 2.31
C LEU A 71 -14.71 -1.65 3.42
N ASP A 72 -14.36 -1.88 4.68
CA ASP A 72 -15.13 -1.43 5.86
C ASP A 72 -15.14 0.11 5.96
N GLY A 73 -14.09 0.77 5.45
CA GLY A 73 -14.02 2.23 5.31
C GLY A 73 -14.88 2.82 4.18
N GLY A 74 -15.40 1.99 3.26
CA GLY A 74 -16.32 2.41 2.20
C GLY A 74 -15.98 1.88 0.81
N GLY A 75 -14.74 1.40 0.59
CA GLY A 75 -14.34 0.72 -0.65
C GLY A 75 -14.58 1.51 -1.94
N HIS A 76 -14.24 2.80 -1.96
CA HIS A 76 -14.55 3.68 -3.10
C HIS A 76 -13.67 3.48 -4.34
N ASP A 77 -12.59 2.70 -4.23
CA ASP A 77 -11.66 2.41 -5.32
C ASP A 77 -11.14 0.97 -5.24
N ASN A 78 -10.49 0.52 -6.31
CA ASN A 78 -9.79 -0.75 -6.35
C ASN A 78 -8.66 -0.78 -5.31
N VAL A 79 -8.78 -1.68 -4.35
CA VAL A 79 -7.77 -1.92 -3.33
C VAL A 79 -6.93 -3.15 -3.70
N THR A 80 -5.61 -2.99 -3.68
CA THR A 80 -4.65 -4.08 -3.83
C THR A 80 -3.55 -3.90 -2.81
N VAL A 81 -3.15 -5.01 -2.17
CA VAL A 81 -2.14 -5.03 -1.10
C VAL A 81 -1.20 -6.21 -1.31
N ALA A 82 0.09 -5.96 -1.21
CA ALA A 82 1.16 -6.96 -1.15
C ALA A 82 1.99 -6.76 0.12
N LEU A 83 2.28 -7.87 0.81
CA LEU A 83 3.06 -7.91 2.04
C LEU A 83 4.32 -8.77 1.81
N LEU A 84 5.49 -8.23 2.13
CA LEU A 84 6.80 -8.88 1.97
C LEU A 84 7.60 -8.91 3.27
#